data_AF-A0A933QCH9-F1
#
_entry.id   AF-A0A933QCH9-F1
#
_cell.length_a   1.000
_cell.length_b   1.000
_cell.length_c   1.000
_cell.angle_alpha   90.00
_cell.angle_beta   90.00
_cell.angle_gamma   90.00
#
_symmetry.space_group_name_H-M   'P 1'
#
loop_
_entity.id
_entity.type
_entity.pdbx_description
1 polymer ?
#
loop_
_entity_poly.entity_id
_entity_poly.type
_entity_poly.pdbx_seq_one_letter_code
_entity_poly.pdbx_strand_id
1 'polypeptide(L)'
;MATIEDVLVEAQKNNRVCPQPQEWQQLYDLLPDKRRKGAGWEPSLPLILAAWWDTPDMSKALRLREHIEWASAHGSLEQIHSFLRALPEDQWHHIGD
;
A
#
# COMPACT_ATOMS: atom_id res chain seq x y z
N MET A 1 16.29 9.61 4.09
CA MET A 1 16.01 8.25 3.62
C MET A 1 14.92 7.68 4.49
N ALA A 2 13.70 7.61 3.97
CA ALA A 2 12.63 6.85 4.61
C ALA A 2 13.00 5.35 4.59
N THR A 3 12.69 4.61 5.66
CA THR A 3 12.83 3.15 5.69
C THR A 3 11.45 2.50 5.57
N ILE A 4 11.40 1.23 5.17
CA ILE A 4 10.15 0.46 5.10
C ILE A 4 9.38 0.55 6.43
N GLU A 5 10.11 0.49 7.54
CA GLU A 5 9.57 0.62 8.89
C GLU A 5 8.93 1.99 9.14
N ASP A 6 9.55 3.09 8.74
CA ASP A 6 9.00 4.46 8.90
C ASP A 6 7.66 4.59 8.15
N VAL A 7 7.61 4.08 6.92
CA VAL A 7 6.40 4.08 6.09
C VAL A 7 5.31 3.20 6.69
N LEU A 8 5.67 2.02 7.19
CA LEU A 8 4.74 1.11 7.86
C LEU A 8 4.21 1.68 9.17
N VAL A 9 5.03 2.41 9.92
CA VAL A 9 4.61 3.08 11.17
C VAL A 9 3.63 4.21 10.84
N GLU A 10 3.90 5.02 9.83
CA GLU A 10 2.94 6.05 9.38
C GLU A 10 1.64 5.42 8.83
N ALA A 11 1.75 4.31 8.09
CA ALA A 11 0.59 3.59 7.57
C ALA A 11 -0.25 2.86 8.62
N GLN A 12 0.33 2.55 9.79
CA GLN A 12 -0.36 1.94 10.93
C GLN A 12 -0.75 2.93 12.03
N LYS A 13 -0.44 4.21 11.84
CA LYS A 13 -0.76 5.27 12.80
C LYS A 13 -2.27 5.42 12.94
N ASN A 14 -2.78 5.80 14.11
CA ASN A 14 -4.22 6.04 14.33
C ASN A 14 -5.14 4.85 13.96
N ASN A 15 -4.69 3.60 14.13
CA ASN A 15 -5.43 2.40 13.73
C ASN A 15 -5.67 2.25 12.22
N ARG A 16 -4.88 2.95 11.41
CA ARG A 16 -4.89 2.79 9.95
C ARG A 16 -4.37 1.40 9.59
N VAL A 17 -5.03 0.76 8.64
CA VAL A 17 -4.66 -0.58 8.12
C VAL A 17 -4.04 -0.42 6.74
N CYS A 18 -4.75 0.30 5.88
CA CYS A 18 -4.34 0.57 4.50
C CYS A 18 -5.07 1.79 3.95
N PRO A 19 -4.55 2.44 2.90
CA PRO A 19 -5.29 3.48 2.20
C PRO A 19 -6.55 2.91 1.54
N GLN A 20 -7.57 3.76 1.35
CA GLN A 20 -8.78 3.43 0.60
C GLN A 20 -8.43 2.87 -0.79
N PRO A 21 -9.27 2.01 -1.40
CA PRO A 21 -8.94 1.33 -2.65
C PRO A 21 -8.62 2.27 -3.81
N GLN A 22 -9.19 3.49 -3.85
CA GLN A 22 -8.85 4.52 -4.84
C GLN A 22 -7.40 4.99 -4.68
N GLU A 23 -7.00 5.36 -3.45
CA GLU A 23 -5.66 5.85 -3.15
C GLU A 23 -4.62 4.72 -3.21
N TRP A 24 -5.02 3.50 -2.87
CA TRP A 24 -4.16 2.33 -3.02
C TRP A 24 -3.85 2.06 -4.50
N GLN A 25 -4.85 2.22 -5.38
CA GLN A 25 -4.60 2.10 -6.82
C GLN A 25 -3.64 3.20 -7.31
N GLN A 26 -3.75 4.44 -6.81
CA GLN A 26 -2.79 5.52 -7.11
C GLN A 26 -1.38 5.19 -6.61
N LEU A 27 -1.25 4.70 -5.39
CA LEU A 27 0.02 4.25 -4.81
C LEU A 27 0.64 3.14 -5.68
N TYR A 28 -0.18 2.18 -6.11
CA TYR A 28 0.28 1.12 -6.99
C TYR A 28 0.73 1.66 -8.35
N ASP A 29 0.02 2.63 -8.92
CA ASP A 29 0.39 3.28 -10.18
C ASP A 29 1.73 4.04 -10.09
N LEU A 30 2.06 4.59 -8.92
CA LEU A 30 3.35 5.22 -8.64
C LEU A 30 4.53 4.24 -8.55
N LEU A 31 4.29 2.94 -8.31
CA LEU A 31 5.38 1.96 -8.22
C LEU A 31 6.06 1.80 -9.59
N PRO A 32 7.39 1.98 -9.70
CA PRO A 32 8.10 1.70 -10.94
C PRO A 32 8.33 0.18 -11.10
N ASP A 33 8.75 -0.20 -12.31
CA ASP A 33 9.20 -1.55 -12.63
C ASP A 33 8.14 -2.66 -12.45
N LYS A 34 6.85 -2.28 -12.47
CA LYS A 34 5.74 -3.23 -12.48
C LYS A 34 5.88 -4.16 -13.68
N ARG A 35 6.12 -5.44 -13.43
CA ARG A 35 6.30 -6.43 -14.49
C ARG A 35 5.28 -7.55 -14.37
N ARG A 36 4.82 -8.02 -15.53
CA ARG A 36 3.98 -9.21 -15.58
C ARG A 36 4.87 -10.44 -15.45
N LYS A 37 4.72 -11.18 -14.36
CA LYS A 37 5.43 -12.46 -14.13
C LYS A 37 4.46 -13.61 -14.33
N GLY A 38 4.49 -14.20 -15.53
CA GLY A 38 3.58 -15.29 -15.90
C GLY A 38 2.11 -14.83 -15.92
N ALA A 39 1.28 -15.47 -15.09
CA ALA A 39 -0.13 -15.11 -14.93
C ALA A 39 -0.38 -13.97 -13.91
N GLY A 40 0.66 -13.51 -13.19
CA GLY A 40 0.55 -12.47 -12.15
C GLY A 40 1.32 -11.20 -12.47
N TRP A 41 1.23 -10.22 -11.56
CA TRP A 41 2.01 -8.99 -11.56
C TRP A 41 2.97 -8.96 -10.38
N GLU A 42 4.18 -8.42 -10.59
CA GLU A 42 5.15 -8.09 -9.56
C GLU A 42 5.34 -6.56 -9.57
N PRO A 43 5.02 -5.85 -8.47
CA PRO A 43 4.40 -6.36 -7.24
C PRO A 43 2.94 -6.78 -7.47
N SER A 44 2.43 -7.63 -6.58
CA SER A 44 1.06 -8.16 -6.66
C SER A 44 0.03 -7.04 -6.77
N LEU A 45 -1.07 -7.25 -7.47
CA LEU A 45 -2.10 -6.21 -7.61
C LEU A 45 -2.65 -5.82 -6.22
N PRO A 46 -2.99 -4.54 -6.01
CA PRO A 46 -3.63 -4.10 -4.79
C PRO A 46 -5.00 -4.79 -4.68
N LEU A 47 -5.39 -5.16 -3.45
CA LEU A 47 -6.63 -5.87 -3.18
C LEU A 47 -7.82 -4.89 -3.21
N ILE A 48 -8.07 -4.32 -4.37
CA ILE A 48 -9.15 -3.37 -4.62
C ILE A 48 -10.40 -4.10 -5.16
N LEU A 49 -11.57 -3.48 -5.02
CA LEU A 49 -12.86 -3.98 -5.52
C LEU A 49 -13.31 -5.29 -4.84
N ALA A 50 -13.47 -6.39 -5.59
CA ALA A 50 -14.01 -7.64 -5.06
C ALA A 50 -13.11 -8.25 -3.97
N ALA A 51 -11.78 -8.14 -4.13
CA ALA A 51 -10.82 -8.64 -3.16
C ALA A 51 -10.82 -7.81 -1.86
N TRP A 52 -11.24 -6.54 -1.92
CA TRP A 52 -11.33 -5.67 -0.74
C TRP A 52 -12.36 -6.18 0.27
N TRP A 53 -13.53 -6.61 -0.23
CA TRP A 53 -14.62 -7.13 0.58
C TRP A 53 -14.39 -8.56 1.05
N ASP A 54 -13.67 -9.36 0.27
CA ASP A 54 -13.38 -10.78 0.59
C ASP A 54 -12.23 -10.92 1.61
N THR A 55 -11.30 -9.97 1.62
CA THR A 55 -10.06 -10.10 2.38
C THR A 55 -10.11 -9.38 3.72
N PRO A 56 -9.75 -10.00 4.86
CA PRO A 56 -9.70 -9.33 6.16
C PRO A 56 -8.59 -8.25 6.21
N ASP A 57 -8.73 -7.30 7.12
CA ASP A 57 -7.87 -6.13 7.24
C ASP A 57 -6.38 -6.46 7.42
N MET A 58 -6.07 -7.51 8.20
CA MET A 58 -4.69 -8.00 8.35
C MET A 58 -4.05 -8.38 7.01
N SER A 59 -4.79 -9.04 6.12
CA SER A 59 -4.29 -9.44 4.81
C SER A 59 -4.13 -8.25 3.87
N LYS A 60 -4.97 -7.21 4.02
CA LYS A 60 -4.80 -5.93 3.34
C LYS A 60 -3.52 -5.21 3.79
N ALA A 61 -3.29 -5.13 5.10
CA ALA A 61 -2.06 -4.55 5.66
C ALA A 61 -0.80 -5.28 5.17
N LEU A 62 -0.86 -6.63 5.09
CA LEU A 62 0.25 -7.43 4.56
C LEU A 62 0.54 -7.09 3.09
N ARG A 63 -0.50 -6.94 2.26
CA ARG A 63 -0.31 -6.53 0.85
C ARG A 63 0.23 -5.12 0.71
N LEU A 64 -0.18 -4.19 1.58
CA LEU A 64 0.39 -2.85 1.57
C LEU A 64 1.89 -2.90 1.90
N ARG A 65 2.28 -3.70 2.90
CA ARG A 65 3.69 -3.93 3.25
C ARG A 65 4.49 -4.42 2.05
N GLU A 66 4.00 -5.41 1.32
CA GLU A 66 4.71 -5.93 0.13
C GLU A 66 4.94 -4.84 -0.94
N HIS A 67 3.98 -3.93 -1.14
CA HIS A 67 4.17 -2.78 -2.03
C HIS A 67 5.24 -1.81 -1.53
N ILE A 68 5.29 -1.56 -0.22
CA ILE A 68 6.30 -0.69 0.40
C ILE A 68 7.69 -1.33 0.26
N GLU A 69 7.80 -2.63 0.49
CA GLU A 69 9.05 -3.39 0.28
C GLU A 69 9.50 -3.32 -1.18
N TRP A 70 8.57 -3.45 -2.13
CA TRP A 70 8.85 -3.26 -3.55
C TRP A 70 9.35 -1.85 -3.84
N ALA A 71 8.67 -0.82 -3.35
CA ALA A 71 9.09 0.56 -3.52
C ALA A 71 10.51 0.79 -2.97
N SER A 72 10.84 0.18 -1.84
CA SER A 72 12.18 0.23 -1.24
C SER A 72 13.23 -0.44 -2.12
N ALA A 73 12.95 -1.64 -2.65
CA ALA A 73 13.86 -2.35 -3.54
C ALA A 73 14.13 -1.58 -4.85
N HIS A 74 13.14 -0.82 -5.33
CA HIS A 74 13.21 -0.03 -6.56
C HIS A 74 13.53 1.46 -6.33
N GLY A 75 13.83 1.89 -5.10
CA GLY A 75 14.21 3.27 -4.79
C GLY A 75 13.07 4.31 -4.87
N SER A 76 11.81 3.88 -4.93
CA SER A 76 10.62 4.76 -4.93
C SER A 76 9.91 4.87 -3.58
N LEU A 77 10.54 4.36 -2.52
CA LEU A 77 10.01 4.40 -1.16
C LEU A 77 9.72 5.82 -0.67
N GLU A 78 10.60 6.79 -0.98
CA GLU A 78 10.40 8.18 -0.56
C GLU A 78 9.17 8.82 -1.23
N GLN A 79 8.87 8.43 -2.47
CA GLN A 79 7.69 8.90 -3.19
C GLN A 79 6.41 8.31 -2.60
N ILE A 80 6.40 7.00 -2.32
CA ILE A 80 5.28 6.34 -1.62
C ILE A 80 5.07 6.93 -0.23
N HIS A 81 6.16 7.15 0.52
CA HIS A 81 6.08 7.74 1.85
C HIS A 81 5.49 9.15 1.84
N SER A 82 5.94 9.98 0.89
CA SER A 82 5.41 11.33 0.72
C SER A 82 3.94 11.32 0.34
N PHE A 83 3.53 10.39 -0.53
CA PHE A 83 2.13 10.17 -0.90
C PHE A 83 1.28 9.79 0.32
N LEU A 84 1.73 8.80 1.11
CA LEU A 84 1.02 8.36 2.32
C LEU A 84 0.91 9.47 3.39
N ARG A 85 1.95 10.32 3.54
CA ARG A 85 1.87 11.49 4.43
C ARG A 85 0.92 12.58 3.94
N ALA A 86 0.73 12.68 2.63
CA ALA A 86 -0.21 13.63 2.04
C ALA A 86 -1.68 13.16 2.15
N LEU A 87 -1.91 11.86 2.41
CA LEU A 87 -3.25 11.31 2.54
C LEU A 87 -3.93 11.77 3.85
N PRO A 88 -5.11 12.42 3.76
CA PRO A 88 -5.92 12.72 4.93
C PRO A 88 -6.54 11.44 5.50
N GLU A 89 -6.90 11.48 6.77
CA GLU A 89 -7.38 10.34 7.57
C GLU A 89 -8.63 9.68 7.00
N ASP A 90 -9.50 10.46 6.36
CA ASP A 90 -10.72 10.00 5.69
C ASP A 90 -10.44 9.06 4.52
N GLN A 91 -9.24 9.18 3.92
CA GLN A 91 -8.77 8.31 2.85
C GLN A 91 -8.01 7.08 3.36
N TRP A 92 -8.04 6.81 4.66
CA TRP A 92 -7.49 5.60 5.25
C TRP A 92 -8.59 4.68 5.76
N HIS A 93 -8.38 3.38 5.56
CA HIS A 93 -9.17 2.33 6.17
C HIS A 93 -8.66 2.03 7.56
N HIS A 94 -9.56 2.03 8.55
CA HIS A 94 -9.23 1.77 9.95
C HIS A 94 -9.59 0.34 10.34
N ILE A 95 -8.87 -0.22 11.33
CA ILE A 95 -9.14 -1.58 11.78
C ILE A 95 -10.52 -1.64 12.46
N GLY A 96 -11.41 -2.50 11.95
CA GLY A 96 -12.75 -2.69 12.51
C GLY A 96 -13.84 -1.72 12.04
N ASP A 97 -13.60 -0.96 10.96
CA ASP A 97 -14.65 -0.29 10.17
C ASP A 97 -15.37 -1.31 9.26
#